data_AF-A0AAX6GNR9-F1
#
_entry.id   AF-A0AAX6GNR9-F1
#
_cell.length_a   1.000
_cell.length_b   1.000
_cell.length_c   1.000
_cell.angle_alpha   90.00
_cell.angle_beta   90.00
_cell.angle_gamma   90.00
#
_symmetry.space_group_name_H-M   'P 1'
#
loop_
_entity.id
_entity.type
_entity.pdbx_description
1 polymer ?
#
loop_
_entity_poly.entity_id
_entity_poly.type
_entity_poly.pdbx_seq_one_letter_code
_entity_poly.pdbx_strand_id
1 'polypeptide(L)'
;MGFHISQPGSSVATSLIDGEAKPKHVLLLEIKGSQYRPTKIPLKSVRPFEYADVVLKDEPDIDPNDQASIIEHLDTVVRNLIEKSKKRAVSKSKLKLPLVRIKVDYLR
;
A
#
# COMPACT_ATOMS: atom_id res chain seq x y z
N MET A 1 11.06 -20.06 -29.15
CA MET A 1 11.82 -19.15 -28.26
C MET A 1 10.83 -18.23 -27.59
N GLY A 2 10.62 -18.40 -26.29
CA GLY A 2 9.85 -17.45 -25.48
C GLY A 2 10.81 -16.70 -24.57
N PHE A 3 10.49 -15.45 -24.24
CA PHE A 3 11.19 -14.69 -23.21
C PHE A 3 10.22 -14.38 -22.08
N HIS A 4 10.74 -14.18 -20.87
CA HIS A 4 9.95 -13.85 -19.69
C HIS A 4 10.34 -12.45 -19.21
N ILE A 5 9.36 -11.65 -18.85
CA ILE A 5 9.56 -10.28 -18.34
C ILE A 5 9.31 -10.28 -16.83
N SER A 6 10.22 -9.66 -16.07
CA SER A 6 10.03 -9.41 -14.64
C SER A 6 10.04 -7.91 -14.35
N GLN A 7 9.05 -7.42 -13.60
CA GLN A 7 9.00 -6.04 -13.11
C GLN A 7 9.13 -6.05 -11.57
N PRO A 8 10.35 -5.91 -11.01
CA PRO A 8 10.57 -5.91 -9.56
C PRO A 8 10.01 -4.67 -8.85
N GLY A 9 9.85 -3.56 -9.57
CA GLY A 9 9.37 -2.28 -9.02
C GLY A 9 10.49 -1.45 -8.40
N SER A 10 10.12 -0.30 -7.82
CA SER A 10 11.04 0.61 -7.15
C SER A 10 11.43 0.12 -5.74
N SER A 11 12.55 0.64 -5.21
CA SER A 11 12.99 0.36 -3.83
C SER A 11 12.38 1.31 -2.79
N VAL A 12 11.67 2.36 -3.23
CA VAL A 12 11.03 3.38 -2.39
C VAL A 12 9.75 3.88 -3.06
N ALA A 13 8.79 4.37 -2.28
CA ALA A 13 7.63 5.06 -2.82
C ALA A 13 8.06 6.43 -3.39
N THR A 14 7.93 6.65 -4.71
CA THR A 14 8.27 7.92 -5.37
C THR A 14 7.07 8.88 -5.46
N SER A 15 5.88 8.32 -5.37
CA SER A 15 4.58 9.00 -5.40
C SER A 15 3.60 8.26 -4.49
N LEU A 16 2.55 8.95 -4.05
CA LEU A 16 1.51 8.38 -3.21
C LEU A 16 0.34 7.90 -4.06
N ILE A 17 0.54 6.83 -4.84
CA ILE A 17 -0.51 6.18 -5.63
C ILE A 17 -0.67 4.71 -5.21
N ASP A 18 -1.79 4.09 -5.55
CA ASP A 18 -2.07 2.69 -5.19
C ASP A 18 -0.94 1.71 -5.59
N GLY A 19 -0.41 1.85 -6.80
CA GLY A 19 0.67 1.01 -7.30
C GLY A 19 1.95 1.04 -6.45
N GLU A 20 2.16 2.13 -5.70
CA GLU A 20 3.33 2.31 -4.84
C GLU A 20 3.14 1.82 -3.41
N ALA A 21 1.90 1.56 -2.98
CA ALA A 21 1.57 0.98 -1.67
C ALA A 21 1.86 -0.53 -1.58
N LYS A 22 2.10 -1.18 -2.72
CA LYS A 22 2.44 -2.61 -2.77
C LYS A 22 3.79 -2.88 -2.08
N PRO A 23 3.94 -4.00 -1.34
CA PRO A 23 5.20 -4.35 -0.69
C PRO A 23 6.36 -4.44 -1.69
N LYS A 24 7.44 -3.71 -1.42
CA LYS A 24 8.61 -3.63 -2.30
C LYS A 24 9.53 -4.84 -2.08
N HIS A 25 10.08 -5.37 -3.16
CA HIS A 25 10.94 -6.54 -3.17
C HIS A 25 12.16 -6.31 -4.06
N VAL A 26 13.22 -7.06 -3.80
CA VAL A 26 14.28 -7.33 -4.77
C VAL A 26 14.15 -8.75 -5.27
N LEU A 27 14.74 -9.04 -6.44
CA LEU A 27 14.73 -10.36 -7.04
C LEU A 27 16.14 -10.95 -7.00
N LEU A 28 16.29 -12.11 -6.36
CA LEU A 28 17.46 -12.96 -6.53
C LEU A 28 17.19 -13.87 -7.74
N LEU A 29 17.95 -13.68 -8.81
CA LEU A 29 17.87 -14.49 -10.02
C LEU A 29 19.05 -15.44 -10.07
N GLU A 30 18.78 -16.74 -9.98
CA GLU A 30 19.79 -17.79 -10.10
C GLU A 30 19.71 -18.39 -11.51
N ILE A 31 20.85 -18.54 -12.20
CA ILE A 31 20.90 -19.04 -13.58
C ILE A 31 21.79 -20.29 -13.64
N LYS A 32 21.29 -21.37 -14.24
CA LYS A 32 22.02 -22.61 -14.49
C LYS A 32 21.77 -23.09 -15.91
N GLY A 33 22.73 -22.83 -16.80
CA GLY A 33 22.60 -23.12 -18.23
C GLY A 33 21.44 -22.35 -18.83
N SER A 34 20.49 -23.07 -19.45
CA SER A 34 19.26 -22.50 -20.02
C SER A 34 18.10 -22.36 -19.02
N GLN A 35 18.30 -22.75 -17.76
CA GLN A 35 17.30 -22.64 -16.70
C GLN A 35 17.60 -21.47 -15.78
N TYR A 36 16.56 -20.87 -15.21
CA TYR A 36 16.71 -19.84 -14.19
C TYR A 36 15.63 -19.99 -13.10
N ARG A 37 15.95 -19.52 -11.89
CA ARG A 37 15.06 -19.51 -10.73
C ARG A 37 14.97 -18.10 -10.16
N PRO A 38 13.80 -17.43 -10.25
CA PRO A 38 13.56 -16.13 -9.63
C PRO A 38 13.05 -16.30 -8.20
N THR A 39 13.74 -15.73 -7.21
CA THR A 39 13.34 -15.72 -5.79
C THR A 39 13.07 -14.28 -5.33
N LYS A 40 11.86 -14.01 -4.86
CA LYS A 40 11.47 -12.67 -4.35
C LYS A 40 11.94 -12.49 -2.91
N ILE A 41 12.61 -11.39 -2.61
CA ILE A 41 13.09 -11.05 -1.27
C ILE A 41 12.46 -9.71 -0.82
N PRO A 42 11.65 -9.68 0.24
CA PRO A 42 10.99 -8.45 0.69
C PRO A 42 11.99 -7.46 1.31
N LEU A 43 11.85 -6.18 0.95
CA LEU A 43 12.66 -5.11 1.53
C LEU A 43 12.13 -4.73 2.91
N LYS A 44 12.95 -4.84 3.95
CA LYS A 44 12.57 -4.57 5.35
C LYS A 44 12.75 -3.11 5.77
N SER A 45 13.48 -2.31 4.99
CA SER A 45 13.83 -0.93 5.33
C SER A 45 12.83 0.11 4.79
N VAL A 46 11.95 -0.30 3.87
CA VAL A 46 10.99 0.59 3.20
C VAL A 46 9.94 1.07 4.20
N ARG A 47 9.64 2.37 4.16
CA ARG A 47 8.58 2.95 4.99
C ARG A 47 7.24 2.35 4.54
N PRO A 48 6.41 1.81 5.45
CA PRO A 48 5.09 1.32 5.09
C PRO A 48 4.25 2.42 4.43
N PHE A 49 3.48 2.03 3.41
CA PHE A 49 2.55 2.93 2.73
C PHE A 49 1.20 2.22 2.60
N GLU A 50 0.16 2.84 3.14
CA GLU A 50 -1.21 2.38 3.03
C GLU A 50 -2.01 3.35 2.15
N TYR A 51 -2.80 2.79 1.24
CA TYR A 51 -3.65 3.51 0.31
C TYR A 51 -5.08 2.98 0.44
N ALA A 52 -6.07 3.87 0.40
CA ALA A 52 -7.47 3.50 0.25
C ALA A 52 -8.15 4.42 -0.76
N ASP A 53 -9.09 3.85 -1.51
CA ASP A 53 -10.06 4.58 -2.33
C ASP A 53 -11.40 4.48 -1.59
N VAL A 54 -12.00 5.63 -1.29
CA VAL A 54 -13.27 5.76 -0.58
C VAL A 54 -14.23 6.45 -1.51
N VAL A 55 -15.39 5.85 -1.74
CA VAL A 55 -16.43 6.41 -2.59
C VAL A 55 -17.61 6.74 -1.69
N LEU A 56 -17.84 8.02 -1.41
CA LEU A 56 -18.81 8.43 -0.38
C LEU A 56 -20.25 7.97 -0.68
N LYS A 57 -20.60 7.81 -1.96
CA LYS A 57 -21.94 7.32 -2.35
C LYS A 57 -22.18 5.84 -1.99
N ASP A 58 -21.11 5.07 -1.81
CA ASP A 58 -21.18 3.64 -1.49
C ASP A 58 -21.26 3.41 0.04
N GLU A 59 -21.18 4.48 0.84
CA GLU A 59 -21.26 4.46 2.30
C GLU A 59 -22.68 4.86 2.76
N PRO A 60 -23.60 3.88 2.97
CA PRO A 60 -25.02 4.17 3.19
C PRO A 60 -25.30 4.89 4.52
N ASP A 61 -24.38 4.78 5.48
CA ASP A 61 -24.52 5.34 6.83
C ASP A 61 -24.01 6.79 6.94
N ILE A 62 -23.52 7.38 5.83
CA ILE A 62 -22.99 8.74 5.79
C ILE A 62 -23.94 9.63 5.00
N ASP A 63 -24.46 10.69 5.62
CA ASP A 63 -25.13 11.75 4.88
C ASP A 63 -24.09 12.60 4.13
N PRO A 64 -24.14 12.66 2.78
CA PRO A 64 -23.17 13.44 2.01
C PRO A 64 -23.24 14.95 2.26
N ASN A 65 -24.29 15.46 2.91
CA ASN A 65 -24.41 16.86 3.31
C ASN A 65 -23.99 17.09 4.77
N ASP A 66 -23.79 16.03 5.55
CA ASP A 66 -23.30 16.13 6.92
C ASP A 66 -21.77 16.04 6.95
N GLN A 67 -21.16 17.22 7.02
CA GLN A 67 -19.71 17.34 7.11
C GLN A 67 -19.14 16.64 8.36
N ALA A 68 -19.88 16.58 9.48
CA ALA A 68 -19.39 15.96 10.70
C ALA A 68 -19.29 14.43 10.54
N SER A 69 -20.34 13.80 10.02
CA SER A 69 -20.36 12.36 9.70
C SER A 69 -19.25 11.96 8.72
N ILE A 70 -19.03 12.75 7.65
CA ILE A 70 -17.95 12.51 6.70
C ILE A 70 -16.58 12.57 7.38
N ILE A 71 -16.33 13.58 8.22
CA ILE A 71 -15.05 13.72 8.94
C ILE A 71 -14.83 12.53 9.87
N GLU A 72 -15.84 12.11 10.63
CA GLU A 72 -15.75 10.98 11.56
C GLU A 72 -15.45 9.66 10.83
N HIS A 73 -16.11 9.41 9.70
CA HIS A 73 -15.84 8.24 8.88
C HIS A 73 -14.42 8.25 8.31
N LEU A 74 -13.99 9.36 7.69
CA LEU A 74 -12.64 9.45 7.12
C LEU A 74 -11.55 9.35 8.18
N ASP A 75 -11.76 9.91 9.38
CA ASP A 75 -10.85 9.74 10.53
C ASP A 75 -10.75 8.25 10.91
N THR A 76 -11.88 7.55 10.95
CA THR A 76 -11.93 6.11 11.21
C THR A 76 -11.16 5.32 10.15
N VAL A 77 -11.34 5.63 8.86
CA VAL A 77 -10.59 5.00 7.76
C VAL A 77 -9.09 5.21 7.94
N VAL A 78 -8.65 6.44 8.21
CA VAL A 78 -7.23 6.75 8.43
C VAL A 78 -6.66 6.00 9.63
N ARG A 79 -7.38 5.95 10.76
CA ARG A 79 -6.96 5.18 11.95
C ARG A 79 -6.80 3.70 11.63
N ASN A 80 -7.74 3.12 10.89
CA ASN A 80 -7.68 1.72 10.49
C ASN A 80 -6.45 1.44 9.61
N LEU A 81 -6.11 2.34 8.68
CA LEU A 81 -4.91 2.22 7.86
C LEU A 81 -3.62 2.31 8.71
N ILE A 82 -3.56 3.22 9.67
CA ILE A 82 -2.42 3.34 10.59
C ILE A 82 -2.24 2.05 11.40
N GLU A 83 -3.31 1.51 11.98
CA GLU A 83 -3.25 0.27 12.75
C GLU A 83 -2.87 -0.95 11.89
N LYS A 84 -3.39 -1.03 10.67
CA LYS A 84 -2.99 -2.04 9.68
C LYS A 84 -1.49 -1.98 9.39
N SER A 85 -0.93 -0.78 9.25
CA SER A 85 0.51 -0.62 9.07
C SER A 85 1.31 -1.03 10.30
N LYS A 86 0.85 -0.73 11.52
CA LYS A 86 1.54 -1.11 12.76
C LYS A 86 1.63 -2.63 12.91
N LYS A 87 0.54 -3.35 12.57
CA LYS A 87 0.49 -4.83 12.63
C LYS A 87 1.48 -5.51 11.67
N ARG A 88 1.77 -4.89 10.51
CA ARG A 88 2.73 -5.41 9.52
C ARG A 88 4.19 -5.23 9.91
N ALA A 89 4.51 -4.39 10.88
CA ALA A 89 5.88 -4.18 11.29
C ALA A 89 6.43 -5.38 12.08
N VAL A 90 7.36 -6.10 11.46
CA VAL A 90 7.99 -7.33 12.00
C VAL A 90 8.84 -7.06 13.26
N SER A 91 9.18 -5.79 13.55
CA SER A 91 9.95 -5.40 14.73
C SER A 91 9.43 -4.09 15.33
N LYS A 92 9.05 -4.13 16.61
CA LYS A 92 8.58 -2.96 17.37
C LYS A 92 9.66 -1.88 17.58
N SER A 93 10.95 -2.24 17.52
CA SER A 93 12.05 -1.32 17.86
C SER A 93 12.39 -0.30 16.77
N LYS A 94 11.78 -0.39 15.58
CA LYS A 94 11.98 0.57 14.46
C LYS A 94 10.67 0.88 13.72
N LEU A 95 9.58 1.09 14.46
CA LEU A 95 8.31 1.52 13.87
C LEU A 95 8.47 2.93 13.25
N LYS A 96 8.68 2.98 11.93
CA LYS A 96 8.57 4.23 11.18
C LYS A 96 7.10 4.61 11.06
N LEU A 97 6.77 5.90 11.20
CA LEU A 97 5.44 6.41 10.89
C LEU A 97 5.07 6.00 9.44
N PRO A 98 3.87 5.46 9.19
CA PRO A 98 3.46 5.09 7.84
C PRO A 98 3.22 6.31 6.97
N LEU A 99 3.32 6.12 5.65
CA LEU A 99 2.65 6.98 4.68
C LEU A 99 1.20 6.49 4.58
N VAL A 100 0.25 7.42 4.57
CA VAL A 100 -1.17 7.11 4.42
C VAL A 100 -1.76 8.05 3.39
N ARG A 101 -2.48 7.50 2.41
CA ARG A 101 -3.28 8.30 1.48
C ARG A 101 -4.67 7.70 1.36
N ILE A 102 -5.67 8.54 1.54
CA ILE A 102 -7.05 8.26 1.16
C ILE A 102 -7.34 9.08 -0.11
N LYS A 103 -7.90 8.43 -1.13
CA LYS A 103 -8.53 9.09 -2.26
C LYS A 103 -10.03 9.03 -2.01
N VAL A 104 -10.68 10.18 -2.03
CA VAL A 104 -12.11 10.27 -1.74
C VAL A 104 -12.82 10.72 -3.00
N ASP A 105 -13.66 9.84 -3.56
CA ASP A 105 -14.64 10.21 -4.56
C ASP A 105 -15.89 10.73 -3.84
N TYR A 106 -16.11 12.03 -3.98
CA TYR A 106 -17.22 12.76 -3.35
C TYR A 106 -18.34 13.09 -4.34
N LEU A 107 -18.21 12.65 -5.60
CA LEU A 107 -19.25 12.85 -6.59
C LEU A 107 -20.38 11.85 -6.33
N ARG A 108 -21.61 12.38 -6.29
CA ARG A 108 -22.84 11.59 -6.21
C ARG A 108 -23.04 10.78 -7.49
#